data_AF-A0A7S2JF58-F1
#
_entry.id   AF-A0A7S2JF58-F1
#
_cell.length_a   1.000
_cell.length_b   1.000
_cell.length_c   1.000
_cell.angle_alpha   90.00
_cell.angle_beta   90.00
_cell.angle_gamma   90.00
#
_symmetry.space_group_name_H-M   'P 1'
#
loop_
_entity.id
_entity.type
_entity.pdbx_description
1 polymer ?
#
loop_
_entity_poly.entity_id
_entity_poly.type
_entity_poly.pdbx_seq_one_letter_code
_entity_poly.pdbx_strand_id
1 'polypeptide(L)'
;PKQYVAKQTHNMTPGGREIFLEEFEKWRQLEHPHCIKVIELVDGKDYVDGQLKDQIFVISELAKGGDLFHYVREMVESGCAIDEKWIAEVFRQAMQGVAYMHAKNVVHNDLKPDNILVMDQFEKALPGEEEPVPTVKVSDFGCATLNHDTDFSWGDPRYQSPETWKYIVQVLEKKRNPQHIYKMSPKADVWSLGVTLFELLSGGKIPFLYEHASLNDILD
;
A
#
# COMPACT_ATOMS: atom_id res chain seq x y z
N PRO A 1 18.45 -13.86 -16.21
CA PRO A 1 18.80 -12.50 -15.74
C PRO A 1 17.91 -12.08 -14.57
N LYS A 2 18.43 -11.36 -13.55
CA LYS A 2 17.56 -10.74 -12.54
C LYS A 2 16.79 -9.58 -13.19
N GLN A 3 15.50 -9.47 -12.86
CA GLN A 3 14.62 -8.40 -13.34
C GLN A 3 14.24 -7.47 -12.19
N TYR A 4 13.96 -6.21 -12.50
CA TYR A 4 13.63 -5.15 -11.56
C TYR A 4 12.47 -4.31 -12.10
N VAL A 5 11.82 -3.57 -11.21
CA VAL A 5 10.80 -2.57 -11.56
C VAL A 5 11.40 -1.18 -11.36
N ALA A 6 11.12 -0.27 -12.29
CA ALA A 6 11.39 1.16 -12.15
C ALA A 6 10.05 1.90 -12.04
N LYS A 7 9.67 2.31 -10.82
CA LYS A 7 8.46 3.11 -10.58
C LYS A 7 8.82 4.59 -10.68
N GLN A 8 8.20 5.30 -11.61
CA GLN A 8 8.35 6.75 -11.74
C GLN A 8 7.65 7.47 -10.61
N THR A 9 8.31 8.48 -10.03
CA THR A 9 7.69 9.42 -9.09
C THR A 9 7.10 10.60 -9.85
N HIS A 10 6.01 11.21 -9.36
CA HIS A 10 5.41 12.39 -9.98
C HIS A 10 5.53 13.63 -9.07
N ASN A 11 5.64 14.81 -9.68
CA ASN A 11 5.46 16.12 -9.03
C ASN A 11 6.29 16.35 -7.75
N MET A 12 7.62 16.25 -7.82
CA MET A 12 8.47 16.67 -6.70
C MET A 12 8.90 18.12 -6.84
N THR A 13 8.41 18.95 -5.92
CA THR A 13 9.07 20.22 -5.62
C THR A 13 10.45 19.98 -4.99
N PRO A 14 11.38 20.95 -4.99
CA PRO A 14 12.68 20.78 -4.35
C PRO A 14 12.60 20.37 -2.87
N GLY A 15 11.68 20.97 -2.09
CA GLY A 15 11.44 20.57 -0.69
C GLY A 15 10.79 19.20 -0.56
N GLY A 16 9.88 18.85 -1.48
CA GLY A 16 9.30 17.51 -1.55
C GLY A 16 10.33 16.43 -1.87
N ARG A 17 11.35 16.75 -2.69
CA ARG A 17 12.45 15.82 -2.98
C ARG A 17 13.24 15.47 -1.72
N GLU A 18 13.54 16.42 -0.86
CA GLU A 18 14.32 16.17 0.37
C GLU A 18 13.58 15.22 1.33
N ILE A 19 12.30 15.50 1.59
CA ILE A 19 11.45 14.63 2.44
C ILE A 19 11.32 13.23 1.81
N PHE A 20 11.12 13.16 0.50
CA PHE A 20 11.06 11.88 -0.21
C PHE A 20 12.35 11.07 -0.07
N LEU A 21 13.52 11.71 -0.16
CA LEU A 21 14.81 11.04 0.03
C LEU A 21 14.96 10.48 1.45
N GLU A 22 14.52 11.21 2.48
CA GLU A 22 14.53 10.72 3.85
C GLU A 22 13.62 9.50 4.05
N GLU A 23 12.42 9.51 3.45
CA GLU A 23 11.51 8.37 3.50
C GLU A 23 12.03 7.18 2.71
N PHE A 24 12.58 7.42 1.53
CA PHE A 24 13.22 6.42 0.70
C PHE A 24 14.35 5.69 1.45
N GLU A 25 15.23 6.42 2.15
CA GLU A 25 16.35 5.79 2.86
C GLU A 25 15.88 4.91 4.02
N LYS A 26 14.76 5.23 4.68
CA LYS A 26 14.14 4.33 5.67
C LYS A 26 13.66 3.04 5.02
N TRP A 27 13.00 3.14 3.86
CA TRP A 27 12.52 1.97 3.11
C TRP A 27 13.65 1.12 2.54
N ARG A 28 14.70 1.74 2.01
CA ARG A 28 15.88 1.06 1.46
C ARG A 28 16.59 0.19 2.49
N GLN A 29 16.57 0.61 3.76
CA GLN A 29 17.15 -0.13 4.88
C GLN A 29 16.28 -1.31 5.36
N LEU A 30 15.05 -1.45 4.86
CA LEU A 30 14.21 -2.60 5.19
C LEU A 30 14.78 -3.87 4.53
N GLU A 31 14.86 -4.93 5.33
CA GLU A 31 15.38 -6.24 4.94
C GLU A 31 14.54 -7.31 5.65
N HIS A 32 13.49 -7.76 4.97
CA HIS A 32 12.55 -8.72 5.52
C HIS A 32 11.89 -9.51 4.37
N PRO A 33 11.61 -10.82 4.53
CA PRO A 33 10.98 -11.64 3.47
C PRO A 33 9.61 -11.12 3.01
N HIS A 34 8.91 -10.34 3.83
CA HIS A 34 7.59 -9.79 3.54
C HIS A 34 7.55 -8.26 3.42
N CYS A 35 8.69 -7.62 3.15
CA CYS A 35 8.77 -6.21 2.74
C CYS A 35 9.49 -6.13 1.40
N ILE A 36 8.96 -5.37 0.46
CA ILE A 36 9.58 -5.21 -0.86
C ILE A 36 10.98 -4.60 -0.72
N LYS A 37 11.98 -5.20 -1.37
CA LYS A 37 13.33 -4.64 -1.38
C LYS A 37 13.40 -3.49 -2.38
N VAL A 38 13.49 -2.30 -1.83
CA VAL A 38 13.89 -1.10 -2.56
C VAL A 38 15.42 -1.06 -2.67
N ILE A 39 15.92 -0.76 -3.86
CA ILE A 39 17.34 -0.94 -4.22
C ILE A 39 18.03 0.42 -4.30
N GLU A 40 17.53 1.29 -5.17
CA GLU A 40 18.14 2.57 -5.47
C GLU A 40 17.13 3.57 -6.05
N LEU A 41 17.50 4.85 -6.01
CA LEU A 41 16.87 5.90 -6.79
C LEU A 41 17.73 6.21 -8.00
N VAL A 42 17.09 6.45 -9.13
CA VAL A 42 17.75 6.83 -10.37
C VAL A 42 17.13 8.12 -10.87
N ASP A 43 17.96 9.13 -11.10
CA ASP A 43 17.55 10.31 -11.85
C ASP A 43 17.48 9.98 -13.35
N GLY A 44 16.41 10.41 -14.00
CA GLY A 44 16.20 10.21 -15.42
C GLY A 44 15.35 11.33 -16.03
N LYS A 45 14.93 11.15 -17.28
CA LYS A 45 14.04 12.06 -17.98
C LYS A 45 12.89 11.30 -18.60
N ASP A 46 11.70 11.89 -18.55
CA ASP A 46 10.51 11.33 -19.19
C ASP A 46 9.56 12.42 -19.70
N TYR A 47 8.70 12.07 -20.64
CA TYR A 47 7.70 12.96 -21.21
C TYR A 47 6.46 13.04 -20.31
N VAL A 48 6.30 14.16 -19.61
CA VAL A 48 5.11 14.46 -18.80
C VAL A 48 4.42 15.68 -19.39
N ASP A 49 3.13 15.53 -19.71
CA ASP A 49 2.32 16.53 -20.42
C ASP A 49 2.95 16.99 -21.76
N GLY A 50 3.56 16.06 -22.49
CA GLY A 50 4.20 16.33 -23.78
C GLY A 50 5.54 17.06 -23.70
N GLN A 51 6.11 17.27 -22.51
CA GLN A 51 7.42 17.89 -22.32
C GLN A 51 8.38 16.94 -21.62
N LEU A 52 9.64 16.92 -22.06
CA LEU A 52 10.71 16.15 -21.42
C LEU A 52 11.11 16.84 -20.11
N LYS A 53 10.84 16.21 -18.97
CA LYS A 53 11.13 16.72 -17.61
C LYS A 53 12.04 15.76 -16.86
N ASP A 54 12.82 16.28 -15.92
CA ASP A 54 13.59 15.46 -14.99
C ASP A 54 12.64 14.67 -14.07
N GLN A 55 12.97 13.41 -13.82
CA GLN A 55 12.19 12.48 -13.01
C GLN A 55 13.12 11.69 -12.08
N ILE A 56 12.55 11.23 -10.96
CA ILE A 56 13.17 10.17 -10.16
C ILE A 56 12.41 8.87 -10.40
N PHE A 57 13.17 7.81 -10.53
CA PHE A 57 12.68 6.44 -10.59
C PHE A 57 13.13 5.70 -9.35
N VAL A 58 12.21 4.98 -8.73
CA VAL A 58 12.55 4.05 -7.66
C VAL A 58 12.70 2.65 -8.22
N ILE A 59 13.86 2.06 -7.98
CA ILE A 59 14.19 0.71 -8.41
C ILE A 59 13.91 -0.26 -7.27
N SER A 60 13.12 -1.29 -7.53
CA SER A 60 12.83 -2.36 -6.57
C SER A 60 12.92 -3.74 -7.23
N GLU A 61 12.90 -4.79 -6.41
CA GLU A 61 12.67 -6.15 -6.91
C GLU A 61 11.31 -6.26 -7.63
N LEU A 62 11.26 -7.15 -8.64
CA LEU A 62 10.05 -7.42 -9.40
C LEU A 62 9.15 -8.45 -8.67
N ALA A 63 7.92 -8.06 -8.39
CA ALA A 63 6.85 -8.95 -7.98
C ALA A 63 6.10 -9.47 -9.21
N LYS A 64 6.22 -10.77 -9.52
CA LYS A 64 5.73 -11.32 -10.80
C LYS A 64 4.21 -11.47 -10.86
N GLY A 65 3.56 -11.63 -9.72
CA GLY A 65 2.10 -11.75 -9.59
C GLY A 65 1.39 -10.40 -9.50
N GLY A 66 2.10 -9.28 -9.62
CA GLY A 66 1.50 -7.95 -9.47
C GLY A 66 1.06 -7.66 -8.04
N ASP A 67 0.00 -6.88 -7.89
CA ASP A 67 -0.62 -6.58 -6.60
C ASP A 67 -1.68 -7.63 -6.21
N LEU A 68 -1.93 -7.74 -4.91
CA LEU A 68 -2.81 -8.75 -4.33
C LEU A 68 -4.27 -8.54 -4.76
N PHE A 69 -4.70 -7.30 -5.02
CA PHE A 69 -6.06 -7.02 -5.49
C PHE A 69 -6.32 -7.71 -6.83
N HIS A 70 -5.46 -7.46 -7.83
CA HIS A 70 -5.59 -8.06 -9.15
C HIS A 70 -5.33 -9.56 -9.12
N TYR A 71 -4.38 -10.02 -8.30
CA TYR A 71 -4.08 -11.44 -8.15
C TYR A 71 -5.30 -12.24 -7.64
N VAL A 72 -5.96 -11.76 -6.57
CA VAL A 72 -7.16 -12.40 -6.03
C VAL A 72 -8.32 -12.35 -7.04
N ARG A 73 -8.48 -11.24 -7.78
CA ARG A 73 -9.47 -11.16 -8.86
C ARG A 73 -9.20 -12.21 -9.94
N GLU A 74 -7.96 -12.33 -10.42
CA GLU A 74 -7.57 -13.31 -11.43
C GLU A 74 -7.82 -14.76 -10.96
N MET A 75 -7.55 -15.05 -9.68
CA MET A 75 -7.88 -16.34 -9.06
C MET A 75 -9.39 -16.63 -9.13
N VAL A 76 -10.22 -15.68 -8.72
CA VAL A 76 -11.70 -15.83 -8.73
C VAL A 76 -12.22 -16.00 -10.16
N GLU A 77 -11.77 -15.17 -11.10
CA GLU A 77 -12.17 -15.25 -12.51
C GLU A 77 -11.73 -16.58 -13.16
N SER A 78 -10.59 -17.12 -12.72
CA SER A 78 -10.10 -18.44 -13.12
C SER A 78 -10.82 -19.60 -12.42
N GLY A 79 -11.77 -19.32 -11.52
CA GLY A 79 -12.53 -20.33 -10.78
C GLY A 79 -11.70 -21.08 -9.73
N CYS A 80 -10.71 -20.42 -9.13
CA CYS A 80 -9.92 -20.96 -8.02
C CYS A 80 -10.73 -20.89 -6.72
N ALA A 81 -10.51 -21.85 -5.82
CA ALA A 81 -11.10 -21.81 -4.49
C ALA A 81 -10.21 -20.96 -3.57
N ILE A 82 -10.75 -19.84 -3.08
CA ILE A 82 -10.09 -19.00 -2.08
C ILE A 82 -10.82 -19.18 -0.75
N ASP A 83 -10.23 -19.95 0.16
CA ASP A 83 -10.79 -20.20 1.47
C ASP A 83 -10.15 -19.32 2.56
N GLU A 84 -10.75 -19.34 3.76
CA GLU A 84 -10.27 -18.55 4.90
C GLU A 84 -8.83 -18.93 5.29
N LYS A 85 -8.43 -20.20 5.09
CA LYS A 85 -7.08 -20.69 5.40
C LYS A 85 -6.05 -20.05 4.47
N TRP A 86 -6.33 -20.00 3.17
CA TRP A 86 -5.48 -19.35 2.17
C TRP A 86 -5.35 -17.85 2.48
N ILE A 87 -6.47 -17.17 2.76
CA ILE A 87 -6.49 -15.74 3.11
C ILE A 87 -5.70 -15.49 4.40
N ALA A 88 -5.87 -16.32 5.42
CA ALA A 88 -5.16 -16.19 6.68
C ALA A 88 -3.64 -16.31 6.50
N GLU A 89 -3.16 -17.20 5.63
CA GLU A 89 -1.72 -17.38 5.39
C GLU A 89 -1.12 -16.20 4.60
N VAL A 90 -1.81 -15.70 3.58
CA VAL A 90 -1.41 -14.46 2.88
C VAL A 90 -1.39 -13.27 3.84
N PHE A 91 -2.44 -13.11 4.65
CA PHE A 91 -2.54 -12.01 5.60
C PHE A 91 -1.48 -12.10 6.71
N ARG A 92 -1.16 -13.31 7.18
CA ARG A 92 -0.09 -13.57 8.15
C ARG A 92 1.25 -13.07 7.64
N GLN A 93 1.58 -13.33 6.38
CA GLN A 93 2.81 -12.83 5.74
C GLN A 93 2.83 -11.29 5.70
N ALA A 94 1.73 -10.65 5.27
CA ALA A 94 1.63 -9.18 5.27
C ALA A 94 1.81 -8.59 6.68
N MET A 95 1.16 -9.17 7.69
CA MET A 95 1.32 -8.76 9.09
C MET A 95 2.77 -8.88 9.59
N GLN A 96 3.51 -9.91 9.17
CA GLN A 96 4.93 -10.04 9.52
C GLN A 96 5.76 -8.90 8.91
N GLY A 97 5.49 -8.54 7.66
CA GLY A 97 6.11 -7.38 7.01
C GLY A 97 5.83 -6.07 7.77
N VAL A 98 4.57 -5.81 8.08
CA VAL A 98 4.15 -4.60 8.82
C VAL A 98 4.74 -4.58 10.23
N ALA A 99 4.74 -5.70 10.96
CA ALA A 99 5.34 -5.79 12.29
C ALA A 99 6.85 -5.47 12.25
N TYR A 100 7.57 -5.95 11.23
CA TYR A 100 8.97 -5.61 11.01
C TYR A 100 9.15 -4.11 10.74
N MET A 101 8.34 -3.51 9.87
CA MET A 101 8.36 -2.06 9.60
C MET A 101 8.15 -1.25 10.88
N HIS A 102 7.14 -1.61 11.68
CA HIS A 102 6.85 -0.94 12.94
C HIS A 102 8.01 -1.04 13.93
N ALA A 103 8.69 -2.20 14.00
CA ALA A 103 9.89 -2.38 14.83
C ALA A 103 11.07 -1.51 14.36
N LYS A 104 11.07 -1.07 13.10
CA LYS A 104 12.04 -0.11 12.53
C LYS A 104 11.56 1.34 12.57
N ASN A 105 10.47 1.64 13.28
CA ASN A 105 9.82 2.95 13.33
C ASN A 105 9.36 3.47 11.95
N VAL A 106 9.02 2.56 11.04
CA VAL A 106 8.41 2.87 9.74
C VAL A 106 6.92 2.55 9.84
N VAL A 107 6.08 3.51 9.47
CA VAL A 107 4.61 3.35 9.37
C VAL A 107 4.26 3.49 7.90
N HIS A 108 3.37 2.63 7.41
CA HIS A 108 3.05 2.54 5.99
C HIS A 108 2.02 3.56 5.52
N ASN A 109 0.93 3.74 6.27
CA ASN A 109 -0.16 4.71 6.06
C ASN A 109 -1.13 4.47 4.90
N ASP A 110 -0.94 3.43 4.09
CA ASP A 110 -1.79 3.14 2.94
C ASP A 110 -1.89 1.63 2.70
N LEU A 111 -2.06 0.85 3.77
CA LEU A 111 -2.17 -0.60 3.64
C LEU A 111 -3.53 -0.99 3.05
N LYS A 112 -3.47 -1.63 1.88
CA LYS A 112 -4.59 -2.14 1.10
C LYS A 112 -4.09 -3.25 0.18
N PRO A 113 -4.95 -4.08 -0.42
CA PRO A 113 -4.51 -5.14 -1.33
C PRO A 113 -3.62 -4.65 -2.47
N ASP A 114 -3.84 -3.46 -3.01
CA ASP A 114 -3.00 -2.86 -4.08
C ASP A 114 -1.53 -2.68 -3.65
N ASN A 115 -1.29 -2.48 -2.35
CA ASN A 115 0.03 -2.23 -1.77
C ASN A 115 0.65 -3.48 -1.14
N ILE A 116 0.05 -4.66 -1.36
CA ILE A 116 0.63 -5.96 -1.03
C ILE A 116 0.96 -6.64 -2.35
N LEU A 117 2.23 -6.84 -2.63
CA LEU A 117 2.68 -7.43 -3.90
C LEU A 117 2.87 -8.93 -3.79
N VAL A 118 2.54 -9.63 -4.87
CA VAL A 118 2.66 -11.08 -5.00
C VAL A 118 3.91 -11.42 -5.78
N MET A 119 4.85 -12.11 -5.14
CA MET A 119 6.18 -12.36 -5.70
C MET A 119 6.17 -13.46 -6.76
N ASP A 120 5.27 -14.43 -6.58
CA ASP A 120 5.10 -15.59 -7.45
C ASP A 120 4.15 -15.27 -8.59
N GLN A 121 4.39 -15.86 -9.75
CA GLN A 121 3.47 -15.75 -10.88
C GLN A 121 2.19 -16.56 -10.56
N PHE A 122 1.04 -16.09 -11.04
CA PHE A 122 -0.19 -16.84 -10.87
C PHE A 122 -0.09 -18.19 -11.59
N GLU A 123 -0.28 -19.27 -10.83
CA GLU A 123 -0.34 -20.64 -11.30
C GLU A 123 -1.52 -21.34 -10.61
N LYS A 124 -2.53 -21.71 -11.40
CA LYS A 124 -3.71 -22.41 -10.90
C LYS A 124 -3.35 -23.86 -10.53
N ALA A 125 -3.83 -24.32 -9.37
CA ALA A 125 -3.66 -25.70 -8.95
C ALA A 125 -4.34 -26.71 -9.89
N LEU A 126 -3.83 -27.94 -9.90
CA LEU A 126 -4.47 -29.03 -10.62
C LEU A 126 -5.82 -29.39 -9.98
N PRO A 127 -6.78 -29.94 -10.75
CA PRO A 127 -8.06 -30.37 -10.19
C PRO A 127 -7.88 -31.32 -9.00
N GLY A 128 -8.40 -30.93 -7.84
CA GLY A 128 -8.34 -31.73 -6.61
C GLY A 128 -7.18 -31.39 -5.67
N GLU A 129 -6.33 -30.43 -6.02
CA GLU A 129 -5.27 -29.90 -5.14
C GLU A 129 -5.70 -28.59 -4.47
N GLU A 130 -5.06 -28.25 -3.33
CA GLU A 130 -5.22 -26.93 -2.71
C GLU A 130 -4.50 -25.87 -3.55
N GLU A 131 -5.09 -24.68 -3.68
CA GLU A 131 -4.43 -23.56 -4.36
C GLU A 131 -3.14 -23.17 -3.61
N PRO A 132 -2.00 -22.96 -4.31
CA PRO A 132 -0.77 -22.57 -3.66
C PRO A 132 -0.92 -21.20 -2.99
N VAL A 133 -0.39 -21.07 -1.78
CA VAL A 133 -0.29 -19.77 -1.12
C VAL A 133 0.95 -19.06 -1.64
N PRO A 134 0.82 -17.90 -2.31
CA PRO A 134 1.97 -17.21 -2.84
C PRO A 134 2.73 -16.47 -1.73
N THR A 135 3.98 -16.15 -2.01
CA THR A 135 4.78 -15.23 -1.20
C THR A 135 4.31 -13.81 -1.45
N VAL A 136 3.95 -13.10 -0.37
CA VAL A 136 3.56 -11.69 -0.46
C VAL A 136 4.53 -10.77 0.26
N LYS A 137 4.67 -9.55 -0.26
CA LYS A 137 5.50 -8.48 0.31
C LYS A 137 4.74 -7.18 0.37
N VAL A 138 4.78 -6.53 1.52
CA VAL A 138 4.27 -5.17 1.69
C VAL A 138 5.12 -4.22 0.87
N SER A 139 4.47 -3.34 0.11
CA SER A 139 5.07 -2.45 -0.88
C SER A 139 4.37 -1.09 -0.91
N ASP A 140 4.84 -0.24 -1.81
CA ASP A 140 4.36 1.12 -2.04
C ASP A 140 4.68 2.12 -0.92
N PHE A 141 5.86 2.73 -1.07
CA PHE A 141 6.27 3.95 -0.37
C PHE A 141 5.67 5.22 -1.00
N GLY A 142 4.67 5.10 -1.88
CA GLY A 142 4.09 6.15 -2.70
C GLY A 142 2.82 6.78 -2.14
N CYS A 143 2.91 7.40 -0.97
CA CYS A 143 2.01 8.51 -0.58
C CYS A 143 2.79 9.81 -0.32
N ALA A 144 3.98 9.94 -0.88
CA ALA A 144 4.69 11.21 -0.92
C ALA A 144 4.38 11.95 -2.23
N THR A 145 3.11 12.28 -2.48
CA THR A 145 2.86 13.50 -3.26
C THR A 145 3.27 14.63 -2.33
N LEU A 146 4.45 15.22 -2.58
CA LEU A 146 4.97 16.30 -1.75
C LEU A 146 4.95 17.59 -2.58
N ASN A 147 3.75 17.96 -3.00
CA ASN A 147 3.47 19.33 -3.39
C ASN A 147 3.40 20.17 -2.12
N HIS A 148 4.15 21.26 -2.06
CA HIS A 148 4.14 22.18 -0.93
C HIS A 148 2.71 22.64 -0.55
N ASP A 149 2.50 22.73 0.76
CA ASP A 149 1.44 23.39 1.52
C ASP A 149 0.00 22.82 1.54
N THR A 150 -0.43 21.92 0.64
CA THR A 150 -1.83 21.40 0.70
C THR A 150 -2.05 19.93 0.39
N ASP A 151 -1.15 19.24 -0.30
CA ASP A 151 -1.45 17.91 -0.86
C ASP A 151 -0.64 16.82 -0.17
N PHE A 152 -0.93 16.56 1.11
CA PHE A 152 -0.57 15.28 1.70
C PHE A 152 -1.34 14.19 0.93
N SER A 153 -0.66 13.19 0.37
CA SER A 153 -1.37 11.97 0.02
C SER A 153 -1.71 11.27 1.32
N TRP A 154 -2.97 11.36 1.70
CA TRP A 154 -3.45 10.80 2.96
C TRP A 154 -3.55 9.26 2.91
N GLY A 155 -3.18 8.62 1.80
CA GLY A 155 -3.54 7.25 1.49
C GLY A 155 -5.00 7.18 1.02
N ASP A 156 -5.45 5.96 0.78
CA ASP A 156 -6.81 5.70 0.32
C ASP A 156 -7.82 5.89 1.46
N PRO A 157 -8.78 6.84 1.33
CA PRO A 157 -9.72 7.16 2.40
C PRO A 157 -10.60 5.99 2.84
N ARG A 158 -10.77 4.97 1.99
CA ARG A 158 -11.56 3.76 2.29
C ARG A 158 -10.92 2.88 3.37
N TYR A 159 -9.60 2.98 3.56
CA TYR A 159 -8.82 2.17 4.50
C TYR A 159 -8.34 2.96 5.72
N GLN A 160 -8.71 4.24 5.81
CA GLN A 160 -8.22 5.12 6.86
C GLN A 160 -8.92 4.87 8.20
N SER A 161 -8.13 4.98 9.26
CA SER A 161 -8.63 4.95 10.63
C SER A 161 -9.49 6.17 10.97
N PRO A 162 -10.44 6.07 11.93
CA PRO A 162 -11.25 7.19 12.36
C PRO A 162 -10.43 8.38 12.87
N GLU A 163 -9.31 8.12 13.55
CA GLU A 163 -8.40 9.15 14.03
C GLU A 163 -7.65 9.87 12.89
N THR A 164 -7.25 9.14 11.85
CA THR A 164 -6.70 9.71 10.62
C THR A 164 -7.74 10.60 9.94
N TRP A 165 -8.97 10.12 9.80
CA TRP A 165 -10.06 10.89 9.19
C TRP A 165 -10.36 12.17 9.97
N LYS A 166 -10.45 12.08 11.30
CA LYS A 166 -10.66 13.25 12.16
C LYS A 166 -9.55 14.29 11.97
N TYR A 167 -8.30 13.85 11.82
CA TYR A 167 -7.19 14.76 11.54
C TYR A 167 -7.34 15.43 10.17
N ILE A 168 -7.64 14.65 9.12
CA ILE A 168 -7.85 15.16 7.75
C ILE A 168 -8.96 16.21 7.73
N VAL A 169 -10.10 15.92 8.35
CA VAL A 169 -11.22 16.86 8.45
C VAL A 169 -10.79 18.16 9.13
N GLN A 170 -10.02 18.10 10.23
CA GLN A 170 -9.52 19.31 10.91
C GLN A 170 -8.59 20.15 10.03
N VAL A 171 -7.77 19.50 9.20
CA VAL A 171 -6.90 20.18 8.22
C VAL A 171 -7.73 20.85 7.13
N LEU A 172 -8.69 20.12 6.54
CA LEU A 172 -9.57 20.63 5.48
C LEU A 172 -10.44 21.81 5.96
N GLU A 173 -10.92 21.75 7.20
CA GLU A 173 -11.67 22.83 7.84
C GLU A 173 -10.79 24.01 8.30
N LYS A 174 -9.48 23.98 8.02
CA LYS A 174 -8.49 24.99 8.45
C LYS A 174 -8.43 25.18 9.98
N LYS A 175 -8.94 24.20 10.74
CA LYS A 175 -8.88 24.17 12.21
C LYS A 175 -7.53 23.68 12.71
N ARG A 176 -6.70 23.14 11.83
CA ARG A 176 -5.36 22.63 12.13
C ARG A 176 -4.41 22.92 10.98
N ASN A 177 -3.17 23.29 11.31
CA ASN A 177 -2.15 23.54 10.30
C ASN A 177 -1.71 22.18 9.69
N PRO A 178 -1.78 21.98 8.37
CA PRO A 178 -1.32 20.76 7.70
C PRO A 178 0.15 20.44 7.97
N GLN A 179 0.99 21.45 8.25
CA GLN A 179 2.41 21.28 8.57
C GLN A 179 2.67 20.62 9.93
N HIS A 180 1.67 20.53 10.81
CA HIS A 180 1.76 19.68 12.01
C HIS A 180 1.56 18.23 11.60
N ILE A 181 2.58 17.61 11.01
CA ILE A 181 2.60 16.20 10.59
C ILE A 181 1.83 15.37 11.63
N TYR A 182 0.63 14.92 11.27
CA TYR A 182 -0.02 13.88 12.03
C TYR A 182 0.89 12.69 11.88
N LYS A 183 1.62 12.38 12.95
CA LYS A 183 2.46 11.20 12.98
C LYS A 183 1.51 10.02 13.02
N MET A 184 1.10 9.58 11.83
CA MET A 184 0.23 8.43 11.65
C MET A 184 0.87 7.28 12.41
N SER A 185 0.08 6.70 13.30
CA SER A 185 0.60 5.76 14.28
C SER A 185 0.64 4.35 13.71
N PRO A 186 1.47 3.45 14.24
CA PRO A 186 1.38 2.02 13.96
C PRO A 186 -0.05 1.45 14.13
N LYS A 187 -0.92 2.08 14.92
CA LYS A 187 -2.32 1.67 15.09
C LYS A 187 -3.18 2.00 13.88
N ALA A 188 -2.86 3.06 13.13
CA ALA A 188 -3.55 3.37 11.87
C ALA A 188 -3.30 2.26 10.83
N ASP A 189 -2.06 1.77 10.73
CA ASP A 189 -1.74 0.61 9.87
C ASP A 189 -2.51 -0.65 10.27
N VAL A 190 -2.67 -0.90 11.59
CA VAL A 190 -3.45 -2.04 12.09
C VAL A 190 -4.93 -1.92 11.70
N TRP A 191 -5.49 -0.71 11.70
CA TRP A 191 -6.84 -0.47 11.19
C TRP A 191 -6.94 -0.80 9.70
N SER A 192 -6.02 -0.26 8.90
CA SER A 192 -6.00 -0.49 7.45
C SER A 192 -5.82 -1.97 7.09
N LEU A 193 -5.02 -2.72 7.86
CA LEU A 193 -4.94 -4.18 7.76
C LEU A 193 -6.28 -4.87 8.09
N GLY A 194 -7.04 -4.38 9.07
CA GLY A 194 -8.37 -4.90 9.38
C GLY A 194 -9.36 -4.72 8.22
N VAL A 195 -9.34 -3.53 7.59
CA VAL A 195 -10.13 -3.24 6.39
C VAL A 195 -9.70 -4.16 5.23
N THR A 196 -8.39 -4.31 5.02
CA THR A 196 -7.80 -5.22 4.02
C THR A 196 -8.26 -6.66 4.22
N LEU A 197 -8.21 -7.17 5.45
CA LEU A 197 -8.66 -8.54 5.77
C LEU A 197 -10.15 -8.72 5.47
N PHE A 198 -10.98 -7.75 5.85
CA PHE A 198 -12.42 -7.79 5.57
C PHE A 198 -12.69 -7.83 4.07
N GLU A 199 -11.99 -7.01 3.29
CA GLU A 199 -12.16 -7.00 1.84
C GLU A 199 -11.81 -8.35 1.21
N LEU A 200 -10.69 -8.96 1.62
CA LEU A 200 -10.29 -10.29 1.16
C LEU A 200 -11.34 -11.36 1.52
N LEU A 201 -11.81 -11.39 2.78
CA LEU A 201 -12.80 -12.37 3.25
C LEU A 201 -14.18 -12.20 2.60
N SER A 202 -14.56 -10.96 2.28
CA SER A 202 -15.87 -10.65 1.71
C SER A 202 -15.92 -10.76 0.17
N GLY A 203 -14.79 -11.02 -0.47
CA GLY A 203 -14.67 -11.06 -1.92
C GLY A 203 -14.76 -9.69 -2.58
N GLY A 204 -14.23 -8.65 -1.93
CA GLY A 204 -14.10 -7.29 -2.48
C GLY A 204 -15.06 -6.24 -1.93
N LYS A 205 -15.72 -6.50 -0.78
CA LYS A 205 -16.52 -5.46 -0.12
C LYS A 205 -15.64 -4.62 0.81
N ILE A 206 -15.85 -3.31 0.79
CA ILE A 206 -15.21 -2.39 1.74
C ILE A 206 -16.17 -2.16 2.93
N PRO A 207 -15.71 -2.31 4.19
CA PRO A 207 -16.57 -2.26 5.37
C PRO A 207 -17.14 -0.86 5.66
N PHE A 208 -16.40 0.20 5.29
CA PHE A 208 -16.77 1.59 5.55
C PHE A 208 -16.73 2.38 4.24
N LEU A 209 -17.83 2.34 3.50
CA LEU A 209 -18.06 3.27 2.40
C LEU A 209 -18.75 4.51 2.96
N TYR A 210 -18.01 5.61 3.04
CA TYR A 210 -18.57 6.88 3.47
C TYR A 210 -19.53 7.42 2.41
N GLU A 211 -20.83 7.32 2.67
CA GLU A 211 -21.77 8.32 2.16
C GLU A 211 -22.40 9.09 3.33
N HIS A 212 -22.98 8.44 4.33
CA HIS A 212 -23.50 9.04 5.57
C HIS A 212 -23.91 7.96 6.61
N ALA A 213 -23.21 6.82 6.68
CA ALA A 213 -23.74 5.64 7.37
C ALA A 213 -23.54 5.68 8.91
N SER A 214 -24.62 5.42 9.64
CA SER A 214 -24.59 5.19 11.09
C SER A 214 -24.63 3.69 11.40
N LEU A 215 -24.25 3.31 12.62
CA LEU A 215 -24.27 1.93 13.11
C LEU A 215 -25.64 1.23 13.04
N ASN A 216 -26.74 1.98 12.86
CA ASN A 216 -28.06 1.41 12.69
C ASN A 216 -28.28 0.77 11.30
N ASP A 217 -27.48 1.12 10.30
CA ASP A 217 -27.65 0.64 8.92
C ASP A 217 -26.98 -0.73 8.67
N ILE A 218 -26.27 -1.26 9.67
CA ILE A 218 -25.49 -2.51 9.57
C ILE A 218 -26.17 -3.66 10.36
N LEU A 219 -27.16 -3.37 11.22
CA LEU A 219 -27.71 -4.34 12.17
C LEU A 219 -29.22 -4.63 12.02
N ASP A 220 -29.84 -4.33 10.88
CA ASP A 220 -31.15 -4.88 10.48
C ASP A 220 -31.05 -5.73 9.20
#